data_AF-A0A937D6J1-F1
#
_entry.id   AF-A0A937D6J1-F1
#
_cell.length_a   1.000
_cell.length_b   1.000
_cell.length_c   1.000
_cell.angle_alpha   90.00
_cell.angle_beta   90.00
_cell.angle_gamma   90.00
#
_symmetry.space_group_name_H-M   'P 1'
#
loop_
_entity.id
_entity.type
_entity.pdbx_description
1 polymer ?
#
loop_
_entity_poly.entity_id
_entity_poly.type
_entity_poly.pdbx_seq_one_letter_code
_entity_poly.pdbx_strand_id
1 'polypeptide(L)' 'MTLDEYNEAVRQILAEQQEIAQSTAQLAMSGKANPTSTEFTQLMTQQWSLVQRMTQLNMDLMLGIMAPQAGSTSQKKR' A
#
# COMPACT_ATOMS: atom_id res chain seq x y z
N MET A 1 12.77 -8.02 -4.29
CA MET A 1 11.60 -8.40 -3.47
C MET A 1 11.00 -9.67 -4.08
N THR A 2 10.53 -10.60 -3.28
CA THR A 2 9.81 -11.79 -3.75
C THR A 2 8.33 -11.48 -3.95
N LEU A 3 7.59 -12.36 -4.64
CA LEU A 3 6.12 -12.22 -4.73
C LEU A 3 5.44 -12.25 -3.36
N ASP A 4 5.98 -13.00 -2.40
CA ASP A 4 5.43 -13.06 -1.04
C ASP A 4 5.62 -11.73 -0.30
N GLU A 5 6.80 -11.13 -0.44
CA GLU A 5 7.08 -9.80 0.12
C GLU A 5 6.25 -8.70 -0.55
N TYR A 6 5.97 -8.79 -1.86
CA TYR A 6 5.02 -7.90 -2.54
C TYR A 6 3.62 -8.01 -1.95
N ASN A 7 3.11 -9.23 -1.81
CA ASN A 7 1.79 -9.48 -1.26
C ASN A 7 1.67 -8.95 0.17
N GLU A 8 2.74 -9.09 0.96
CA GLU A 8 2.79 -8.54 2.31
C GLU A 8 2.81 -7.01 2.31
N ALA A 9 3.60 -6.39 1.45
CA ALA A 9 3.62 -4.93 1.30
C ALA A 9 2.25 -4.38 0.85
N VAL A 10 1.56 -5.07 -0.06
CA VAL A 10 0.19 -4.71 -0.48
C VAL A 10 -0.78 -4.83 0.69
N ARG A 11 -0.70 -5.89 1.50
CA ARG A 11 -1.56 -6.05 2.70
C ARG A 11 -1.34 -4.92 3.70
N GLN A 12 -0.10 -4.51 3.94
CA GLN A 12 0.23 -3.41 4.83
C GLN A 12 -0.36 -2.08 4.32
N ILE A 13 -0.23 -1.79 3.02
CA ILE A 13 -0.85 -0.61 2.41
C ILE A 13 -2.37 -0.60 2.60
N LEU A 14 -3.04 -1.74 2.42
CA LEU A 14 -4.49 -1.84 2.61
C LEU A 14 -4.91 -1.62 4.07
N ALA A 15 -4.13 -2.14 5.02
CA ALA A 15 -4.36 -1.89 6.44
C ALA A 15 -4.22 -0.39 6.78
N GLU A 16 -3.14 0.26 6.32
CA GLU A 16 -2.94 1.70 6.53
C GLU A 16 -4.05 2.54 5.87
N GLN A 17 -4.53 2.16 4.68
CA GLN A 17 -5.67 2.83 4.04
C GLN A 17 -6.95 2.72 4.87
N GLN A 18 -7.20 1.56 5.48
CA GLN A 18 -8.36 1.34 6.35
C GLN A 18 -8.31 2.27 7.58
N GLU A 19 -7.14 2.45 8.18
CA GLU A 19 -6.94 3.36 9.34
C GLU A 19 -7.15 4.83 8.96
N ILE A 20 -6.62 5.26 7.81
CA ILE A 20 -6.82 6.61 7.27
C ILE A 20 -8.31 6.86 7.00
N ALA A 21 -9.02 5.88 6.42
CA ALA A 21 -10.44 5.99 6.15
C ALA A 21 -11.27 6.16 7.44
N GLN A 22 -10.97 5.37 8.48
CA GLN A 22 -11.62 5.48 9.78
C GLN A 22 -11.36 6.85 10.42
N SER A 23 -10.11 7.33 10.39
CA SER A 23 -9.73 8.63 10.94
C SER A 23 -10.38 9.80 10.18
N THR A 24 -10.46 9.69 8.85
CA THR A 24 -11.12 10.67 8.00
C THR A 24 -12.62 10.73 8.30
N ALA A 25 -13.27 9.58 8.50
CA ALA A 25 -14.67 9.52 8.87
C ALA A 25 -14.93 10.20 10.22
N GLN A 26 -14.07 9.98 11.23
CA GLN A 26 -14.16 10.67 12.53
C GLN A 26 -14.00 12.19 12.40
N LEU A 27 -13.06 12.66 11.58
CA LEU A 27 -12.91 14.09 11.29
C LEU A 27 -14.13 14.65 10.56
N ALA A 28 -14.72 13.90 9.64
CA ALA A 28 -15.93 14.32 8.92
C ALA A 28 -17.12 14.44 9.89
N MET A 29 -17.31 13.46 10.76
CA MET A 29 -18.36 13.49 11.79
C MET A 29 -18.21 14.64 12.78
N SER A 30 -16.98 15.11 13.02
CA SER A 30 -16.71 16.29 13.86
C SER A 30 -16.73 17.63 13.09
N GLY A 31 -17.02 17.63 11.79
CA GLY A 31 -17.02 18.83 10.95
C GLY A 31 -15.63 19.39 10.62
N LYS A 32 -14.57 18.63 10.91
CA LYS A 32 -13.17 19.04 10.74
C LYS A 32 -12.49 18.45 9.50
N ALA A 33 -13.17 17.62 8.72
CA ALA A 33 -12.66 17.15 7.43
C ALA A 33 -12.70 18.28 6.38
N ASN A 34 -11.74 19.20 6.45
CA ASN A 34 -11.62 20.31 5.52
C ASN A 34 -10.14 20.63 5.22
N PRO A 35 -9.82 21.23 4.07
CA PRO A 35 -8.43 21.50 3.65
C PRO A 35 -7.66 22.47 4.56
N THR A 36 -8.33 23.18 5.47
CA THR A 36 -7.69 24.09 6.43
C THR A 36 -7.38 23.42 7.78
N SER A 37 -7.91 22.22 8.02
CA SER A 37 -7.54 21.40 9.18
C SER A 37 -6.16 20.76 8.94
N THR A 38 -5.29 20.94 9.93
CA THR A 38 -3.98 20.29 9.96
C THR A 38 -4.13 18.77 9.96
N GLU A 39 -5.07 18.24 10.75
CA GLU A 39 -5.33 16.80 10.87
C GLU A 39 -5.83 16.21 9.55
N PHE A 40 -6.78 16.88 8.88
CA PHE A 40 -7.26 16.44 7.57
C PHE A 40 -6.14 16.46 6.52
N THR A 41 -5.33 17.51 6.50
CA THR A 41 -4.20 17.64 5.57
C THR A 41 -3.15 16.55 5.79
N GLN A 42 -2.88 16.19 7.05
CA GLN A 42 -1.99 15.08 7.40
C GLN A 42 -2.52 13.74 6.87
N LEU A 43 -3.81 13.44 7.05
CA LEU A 43 -4.41 12.22 6.53
C LEU A 43 -4.33 12.15 4.99
N MET A 44 -4.57 13.27 4.29
CA MET A 44 -4.45 13.30 2.83
C MET A 44 -3.00 13.11 2.36
N THR A 45 -2.03 13.67 3.09
CA THR A 45 -0.61 13.44 2.83
C THR A 45 -0.24 11.97 3.02
N GLN A 46 -0.72 11.33 4.08
CA GLN A 46 -0.53 9.91 4.32
C GLN A 46 -1.16 9.07 3.20
N GLN A 47 -2.42 9.36 2.83
CA GLN A 47 -3.12 8.69 1.74
C GLN A 47 -2.33 8.77 0.43
N TRP A 48 -1.78 9.95 0.11
CA TRP A 48 -0.96 10.14 -1.09
C TRP A 48 0.33 9.31 -1.04
N SER A 49 0.98 9.22 0.12
CA SER A 49 2.18 8.39 0.29
C SER A 49 1.90 6.90 0.05
N LEU A 50 0.72 6.42 0.43
CA LEU A 50 0.28 5.04 0.16
C LEU A 50 0.06 4.80 -1.33
N VAL A 51 -0.51 5.78 -2.05
CA VAL A 51 -0.66 5.71 -3.51
C VAL A 51 0.71 5.62 -4.20
N GLN A 52 1.67 6.42 -3.75
CA GLN A 52 3.05 6.38 -4.27
C GLN A 52 3.71 5.01 -4.01
N ARG A 53 3.59 4.46 -2.80
CA ARG A 53 4.11 3.13 -2.47
C ARG A 53 3.49 2.03 -3.33
N MET A 54 2.16 2.02 -3.48
CA MET A 54 1.46 1.06 -4.33
C MET A 54 1.90 1.17 -5.80
N THR A 55 2.08 2.41 -6.29
CA THR A 55 2.56 2.66 -7.66
C THR A 55 3.96 2.09 -7.87
N GLN A 56 4.88 2.32 -6.93
CA GLN A 56 6.23 1.77 -6.99
C GLN A 56 6.23 0.24 -6.98
N LEU A 57 5.45 -0.37 -6.07
CA LEU A 57 5.30 -1.83 -6.01
C LEU A 57 4.78 -2.40 -7.34
N ASN A 58 3.79 -1.76 -7.96
CA ASN A 58 3.27 -2.24 -9.24
C ASN A 58 4.27 -2.06 -10.38
N MET A 59 5.05 -0.98 -10.39
CA MET A 59 6.13 -0.77 -11.34
C MET A 59 7.22 -1.83 -11.20
N ASP A 60 7.67 -2.09 -9.98
CA ASP A 60 8.69 -3.11 -9.70
C ASP A 60 8.21 -4.52 -10.11
N LEU A 61 6.92 -4.81 -9.94
CA LEU A 61 6.31 -6.07 -10.40
C LEU A 61 6.29 -6.14 -11.94
N MET A 62 5.84 -5.08 -12.60
CA MET A 62 5.77 -5.00 -14.07
C MET A 62 7.15 -5.12 -14.73
N LEU A 63 8.18 -4.54 -14.11
CA LEU A 63 9.56 -4.61 -14.59
C LEU A 63 10.24 -5.96 -14.28
N GLY A 64 9.54 -6.89 -13.61
CA GLY A 64 10.10 -8.20 -13.23
C GLY A 64 11.22 -8.10 -12.19
N ILE A 65 11.36 -6.96 -11.52
CA ILE A 65 12.29 -6.78 -10.38
C ILE A 65 11.86 -7.69 -9.22
N MET A 66 10.57 -8.01 -9.17
CA MET A 66 10.02 -9.02 -8.27
C MET A 66 10.01 -10.39 -8.93
N ALA A 67 10.92 -11.26 -8.48
CA ALA A 67 10.95 -12.65 -8.93
C ALA A 67 10.15 -13.54 -7.96
N PRO A 68 9.45 -14.59 -8.43
CA PRO A 68 9.01 -15.67 -7.57
C PRO A 68 10.22 -16.22 -6.83
N GLN A 69 10.09 -16.62 -5.55
CA GLN A 69 11.16 -17.32 -4.85
C GLN A 69 11.69 -18.46 -5.73
N ALA A 70 13.01 -18.53 -5.91
CA ALA A 70 13.66 -19.62 -6.60
C ALA A 70 13.46 -20.92 -5.81
N GLY A 71 12.31 -21.56 -6.00
CA GLY A 71 11.86 -22.70 -5.22
C GLY A 71 10.98 -23.69 -5.97
N SER A 72 10.89 -23.63 -7.30
CA SER A 72 10.16 -24.66 -8.07
C SER A 72 10.80 -25.11 -9.41
N THR A 73 11.99 -24.62 -9.77
CA THR A 73 12.71 -25.06 -10.98
C THR A 73 13.79 -26.11 -10.73
N SER A 74 13.62 -26.94 -9.71
CA SER A 74 14.44 -28.14 -9.53
C SER A 74 13.61 -29.30 -9.00
N GLN A 75 12.69 -29.83 -9.82
CA GLN A 75 12.45 -31.28 -9.85
C GLN A 75 11.57 -31.73 -11.03
N LYS A 76 12.15 -32.66 -11.80
CA LYS A 76 11.52 -33.73 -12.59
C LYS A 76 10.72 -33.32 -13.85
N LYS A 77 11.26 -33.68 -15.02
CA LYS A 77 11.09 -35.03 -15.59
C LYS A 77 11.96 -35.26 -16.83
N ARG A 78 12.79 -36.31 -16.71
CA ARG A 78 13.24 -37.29 -17.72
C ARG A 78 14.10 -36.80 -18.87
#